data_AF-A0A1Z9LYX6-F1
#
_entry.id   AF-A0A1Z9LYX6-F1
#
_cell.length_a   1.000
_cell.length_b   1.000
_cell.length_c   1.000
_cell.angle_alpha   90.00
_cell.angle_beta   90.00
_cell.angle_gamma   90.00
#
_symmetry.space_group_name_H-M   'P 1'
#
loop_
_entity.id
_entity.type
_entity.pdbx_description
1 polymer ?
#
loop_
_entity_poly.entity_id
_entity_poly.type
_entity_poly.pdbx_seq_one_letter_code
_entity_poly.pdbx_strand_id
1 'polypeptide(L)'
;MKLFKYILFIVILVGSLIFLVRLNELNITSEGNPSVIHVPYLSINNEYNSGFPVWVVLLSTLTVGVFIGFGIALFQIIANKSESISLRSKLKKLQVEIDSLRNQPLEDEILIKDDEESFDL
;
A
#
# COMPACT_ATOMS: atom_id res chain seq x y z
N MET A 1 -1.47 -13.57 -8.23
CA MET A 1 -1.12 -12.45 -9.15
C MET A 1 -1.66 -11.13 -8.58
N LYS A 2 -0.97 -9.99 -8.78
CA LYS A 2 -1.43 -8.68 -8.25
C LYS A 2 -2.87 -8.35 -8.68
N LEU A 3 -3.27 -8.74 -9.90
CA LEU A 3 -4.62 -8.58 -10.43
C LEU A 3 -5.72 -9.28 -9.60
N PHE A 4 -5.47 -10.51 -9.14
CA PHE A 4 -6.45 -11.28 -8.35
C PHE A 4 -6.76 -10.61 -7.01
N LYS A 5 -5.77 -9.95 -6.39
CA LYS A 5 -5.98 -9.19 -5.14
C LYS A 5 -6.94 -8.03 -5.36
N TYR A 6 -6.81 -7.28 -6.46
CA TYR A 6 -7.71 -6.16 -6.76
C TYR A 6 -9.14 -6.63 -7.09
N ILE A 7 -9.28 -7.74 -7.83
CA ILE A 7 -10.58 -8.33 -8.12
C ILE A 7 -11.28 -8.77 -6.82
N LEU A 8 -10.57 -9.38 -5.87
CA LEU A 8 -11.12 -9.75 -4.56
C LEU A 8 -11.66 -8.52 -3.81
N PHE A 9 -10.91 -7.41 -3.79
CA PHE A 9 -11.37 -6.16 -3.14
C PHE A 9 -12.63 -5.58 -3.80
N ILE A 10 -12.72 -5.64 -5.13
CA ILE A 10 -13.91 -5.19 -5.87
C ILE A 10 -15.11 -6.08 -5.53
N VAL A 11 -14.95 -7.40 -5.50
CA VAL A 11 -16.03 -8.33 -5.14
C VAL A 11 -16.52 -8.07 -3.71
N ILE A 12 -15.61 -7.84 -2.76
CA ILE A 12 -15.96 -7.48 -1.38
C ILE A 12 -16.75 -6.16 -1.34
N LEU A 13 -16.31 -5.15 -2.09
CA LEU A 13 -16.96 -3.84 -2.11
C LEU A 13 -18.37 -3.91 -2.72
N VAL A 14 -18.52 -4.65 -3.83
CA VAL A 14 -19.83 -4.90 -4.45
C VAL A 14 -20.73 -5.72 -3.51
N GLY A 15 -20.19 -6.74 -2.84
CA GLY A 15 -20.91 -7.51 -1.83
C GLY A 15 -21.41 -6.66 -0.66
N SER A 16 -20.60 -5.71 -0.20
CA SER A 16 -20.98 -4.77 0.86
C SER A 16 -22.11 -3.83 0.44
N LEU A 17 -22.10 -3.35 -0.82
CA LEU A 17 -23.20 -2.56 -1.38
C LEU A 17 -24.51 -3.36 -1.47
N ILE A 18 -24.44 -4.61 -1.97
CA ILE A 18 -25.60 -5.50 -2.05
C ILE A 18 -26.15 -5.79 -0.64
N PHE A 19 -25.26 -6.03 0.33
CA PHE A 19 -25.64 -6.19 1.73
C PHE A 19 -26.38 -4.97 2.26
N LEU A 20 -25.93 -3.75 1.95
CA LEU A 20 -26.57 -2.52 2.41
C LEU A 20 -27.98 -2.36 1.84
N VAL A 21 -28.18 -2.65 0.55
CA VAL A 21 -29.51 -2.63 -0.08
C VAL A 21 -30.44 -3.65 0.57
N ARG A 22 -29.97 -4.89 0.75
CA ARG A 22 -30.76 -5.94 1.41
C ARG A 22 -31.06 -5.62 2.86
N LEU A 23 -30.12 -5.01 3.57
CA LEU A 23 -30.35 -4.59 4.94
C LEU A 23 -31.41 -3.50 5.02
N ASN A 24 -31.41 -2.53 4.09
CA ASN A 24 -32.44 -1.49 4.04
C ASN A 24 -33.85 -2.09 3.84
N GLU A 25 -33.98 -3.07 2.95
CA GLU A 25 -35.25 -3.77 2.71
C GLU A 25 -35.75 -4.54 3.94
N LEU A 26 -34.84 -5.16 4.69
CA LEU A 26 -35.17 -5.95 5.88
C LEU A 26 -35.38 -5.10 7.13
N ASN A 27 -34.99 -3.83 7.08
CA ASN A 27 -35.00 -2.95 8.24
C ASN A 27 -36.24 -2.06 8.31
N ILE A 28 -37.37 -2.66 7.95
CA ILE A 28 -38.70 -2.08 8.04
C ILE A 28 -39.39 -2.78 9.22
N THR A 29 -39.77 -2.02 10.24
CA THR A 29 -40.53 -2.54 11.39
C THR A 29 -41.91 -2.99 10.91
N SER A 30 -42.58 -3.89 11.64
CA SER A 30 -43.94 -4.39 11.31
C SER A 30 -45.01 -3.29 11.11
N GLU A 31 -44.74 -2.04 11.51
CA GLU A 31 -45.58 -0.85 11.32
C GLU A 31 -45.18 0.04 10.12
N GLY A 32 -44.18 -0.37 9.33
CA GLY A 32 -43.71 0.36 8.14
C GLY A 32 -42.64 1.42 8.39
N ASN A 33 -42.22 1.64 9.65
CA ASN A 33 -41.19 2.61 10.02
C ASN A 33 -39.78 1.99 9.98
N PRO A 34 -38.76 2.71 9.48
CA PRO A 34 -37.37 2.22 9.45
C PRO A 34 -36.83 2.10 10.88
N SER A 35 -36.09 1.02 11.21
CA SER A 35 -35.45 0.98 12.54
C SER A 35 -34.39 2.06 12.66
N VAL A 36 -34.40 2.72 13.81
CA VAL A 36 -33.50 3.81 14.16
C VAL A 36 -32.44 3.32 15.16
N ILE A 37 -31.22 3.81 14.98
CA ILE A 37 -30.11 3.63 15.93
C ILE A 37 -29.81 4.98 16.56
N HIS A 38 -29.73 5.00 17.89
CA HIS A 38 -29.23 6.12 18.65
C HIS A 38 -27.71 5.97 18.77
N VAL A 39 -26.96 6.91 18.18
CA VAL A 39 -25.51 6.94 18.28
C VAL A 39 -25.13 7.93 19.38
N PRO A 40 -24.51 7.47 20.48
CA PRO A 40 -24.01 8.36 21.52
C PRO A 40 -23.05 9.40 20.92
N TYR A 41 -23.09 10.64 21.43
CA TYR A 41 -22.24 11.76 20.99
C TYR A 41 -22.51 12.37 19.60
N LEU A 42 -23.42 11.80 18.78
CA LEU A 42 -23.85 12.44 17.51
C LEU A 42 -25.15 13.25 17.64
N SER A 43 -25.96 13.05 18.69
CA SER A 43 -27.18 13.85 18.96
C SER A 43 -26.88 15.20 19.64
N ILE A 44 -25.90 15.95 19.12
CA ILE A 44 -25.46 17.24 19.69
C ILE A 44 -26.57 18.32 19.55
N ASN A 45 -27.43 18.19 18.54
CA ASN A 45 -28.57 19.08 18.32
C ASN A 45 -29.87 18.29 18.51
N ASN A 46 -30.84 18.87 19.24
CA ASN A 46 -32.14 18.27 19.59
C ASN A 46 -32.97 17.73 18.40
N GLU A 47 -32.60 18.05 17.16
CA GLU A 47 -33.20 17.53 15.93
C GLU A 47 -32.87 16.06 15.63
N TYR A 48 -31.84 15.48 16.27
CA TYR A 48 -31.43 14.08 16.07
C TYR A 48 -31.85 13.14 17.22
N ASN A 49 -32.81 13.56 18.05
CA ASN A 49 -33.34 12.73 19.13
C ASN A 49 -34.19 11.55 18.63
N SER A 50 -34.67 11.60 17.38
CA SER A 50 -35.43 10.51 16.74
C SER A 50 -34.55 9.33 16.27
N GLY A 51 -33.23 9.40 16.45
CA GLY A 51 -32.29 8.37 16.00
C GLY A 51 -32.05 8.41 14.49
N PHE A 52 -30.99 7.73 14.04
CA PHE A 52 -30.62 7.65 12.63
C PHE A 52 -31.07 6.32 12.04
N PRO A 53 -31.62 6.30 10.81
CA PRO A 53 -31.90 5.03 10.15
C PRO A 53 -30.60 4.24 9.96
N VAL A 54 -30.65 2.94 10.24
CA VAL A 54 -29.47 2.06 10.31
C VAL A 54 -28.62 2.08 9.03
N TRP A 55 -29.27 2.15 7.88
CA TRP A 55 -28.58 2.16 6.59
C TRP A 55 -27.68 3.39 6.44
N VAL A 56 -28.06 4.55 6.99
CA VAL A 56 -27.25 5.79 6.95
C VAL A 56 -26.01 5.64 7.82
N VAL A 57 -26.15 5.06 9.01
CA VAL A 57 -25.01 4.82 9.92
C VAL A 57 -24.04 3.80 9.33
N LEU A 58 -24.55 2.74 8.70
CA LEU A 58 -23.69 1.77 8.02
C LEU A 58 -23.00 2.36 6.79
N LEU A 59 -23.71 3.18 6.00
CA LEU A 59 -23.11 3.84 4.85
C LEU A 59 -22.02 4.83 5.26
N SER A 60 -22.22 5.58 6.34
CA SER A 60 -21.23 6.54 6.85
C SER A 60 -19.98 5.83 7.36
N THR A 61 -20.13 4.76 8.15
CA THR A 61 -18.99 3.97 8.65
C THR A 61 -18.23 3.28 7.52
N LEU A 62 -18.93 2.75 6.51
CA LEU A 62 -18.31 2.19 5.31
C LEU A 62 -17.50 3.25 4.56
N THR A 63 -18.06 4.44 4.37
CA THR A 63 -17.39 5.55 3.67
C THR A 63 -16.11 5.97 4.39
N VAL A 64 -16.17 6.14 5.71
CA VAL A 64 -14.99 6.46 6.53
C VAL A 64 -13.93 5.36 6.42
N GLY A 65 -14.34 4.09 6.49
CA GLY A 65 -13.44 2.95 6.32
C GLY A 65 -12.74 2.92 4.96
N VAL A 66 -13.47 3.20 3.87
CA VAL A 66 -12.91 3.29 2.51
C VAL A 66 -11.92 4.45 2.40
N PHE A 67 -12.24 5.61 2.99
CA PHE A 67 -11.33 6.76 3.01
C PHE A 67 -10.00 6.45 3.71
N ILE A 68 -10.06 5.81 4.88
CA ILE A 68 -8.87 5.40 5.63
C ILE A 68 -8.06 4.36 4.83
N GLY A 69 -8.74 3.36 4.26
CA GLY A 69 -8.10 2.35 3.42
C GLY A 69 -7.41 2.94 2.20
N PHE A 70 -8.01 3.93 1.55
CA PHE A 70 -7.40 4.66 0.44
C PHE A 70 -6.16 5.43 0.89
N GLY A 71 -6.21 6.09 2.05
CA GLY A 71 -5.05 6.77 2.64
C GLY A 71 -3.86 5.81 2.85
N ILE A 72 -4.11 4.64 3.46
CA ILE A 72 -3.08 3.61 3.67
C ILE A 72 -2.53 3.11 2.32
N ALA A 73 -3.38 2.89 1.32
CA ALA A 73 -2.96 2.47 0.00
C ALA A 73 -2.02 3.50 -0.67
N LEU A 74 -2.30 4.80 -0.52
CA LEU A 74 -1.41 5.86 -1.02
C LEU A 74 -0.03 5.80 -0.37
N PHE A 75 0.03 5.67 0.96
CA PHE A 75 1.31 5.52 1.67
C PHE A 75 2.07 4.27 1.20
N GLN A 76 1.37 3.15 0.99
CA GLN A 76 1.98 1.91 0.53
C GLN A 76 2.55 2.03 -0.90
N ILE A 77 1.86 2.74 -1.79
CA ILE A 77 2.35 3.00 -3.16
C ILE A 77 3.61 3.87 -3.12
N ILE A 78 3.62 4.92 -2.29
CA ILE A 78 4.78 5.82 -2.15
C ILE A 78 5.98 5.06 -1.57
N ALA A 79 5.77 4.26 -0.51
CA ALA A 79 6.83 3.45 0.11
C ALA A 79 7.46 2.47 -0.89
N ASN A 80 6.63 1.73 -1.64
CA ASN A 80 7.10 0.77 -2.65
C ASN A 80 7.87 1.44 -3.80
N LYS A 81 7.50 2.67 -4.20
CA LYS A 81 8.18 3.41 -5.26
C LYS A 81 9.57 3.88 -4.82
N SER A 82 9.72 4.32 -3.57
CA SER A 82 11.01 4.72 -3.00
C SER A 82 12.01 3.55 -2.99
N GLU A 83 11.55 2.38 -2.52
CA GLU A 83 12.39 1.19 -2.45
C GLU A 83 12.85 0.74 -3.84
N SER A 84 11.96 0.72 -4.83
CA SER A 84 12.29 0.34 -6.21
C SER A 84 13.30 1.29 -6.88
N ILE A 85 13.21 2.60 -6.59
CA ILE A 85 14.18 3.60 -7.10
C ILE A 85 15.55 3.39 -6.44
N SER A 86 15.60 3.15 -5.14
CA SER A 86 16.86 2.92 -4.41
C SER A 86 17.59 1.67 -4.91
N LEU A 87 16.85 0.58 -5.17
CA LEU A 87 17.38 -0.67 -5.70
C LEU A 87 17.94 -0.50 -7.12
N ARG A 88 17.23 0.22 -7.98
CA ARG A 88 17.72 0.56 -9.34
C ARG A 88 18.98 1.41 -9.30
N SER A 89 19.07 2.36 -8.38
CA SER A 89 20.26 3.20 -8.20
C SER A 89 21.48 2.37 -7.73
N LYS A 90 21.28 1.49 -6.75
CA LYS A 90 22.32 0.57 -6.27
C LYS A 90 22.83 -0.38 -7.36
N LEU A 91 21.92 -0.95 -8.16
CA LEU A 91 22.29 -1.78 -9.31
C LEU A 91 23.12 -1.02 -10.34
N LYS A 92 22.72 0.22 -10.68
CA LYS A 92 23.48 1.05 -11.61
C LYS A 92 24.87 1.39 -11.06
N LYS A 93 24.99 1.65 -9.75
CA LYS A 93 26.28 1.89 -9.09
C LYS A 93 27.18 0.66 -9.14
N LEU A 94 26.65 -0.52 -8.82
CA LEU A 94 27.39 -1.78 -8.91
C LEU A 94 27.87 -2.06 -10.34
N GLN A 95 27.05 -1.74 -11.34
CA GLN A 95 27.41 -1.89 -12.75
C GLN A 95 28.54 -0.92 -13.15
N VAL A 96 28.52 0.31 -12.64
CA VAL A 96 29.63 1.26 -12.86
C VAL A 96 30.90 0.80 -12.13
N GLU A 97 30.78 0.26 -10.91
CA GLU A 97 31.92 -0.30 -10.17
C GLU A 97 32.52 -1.51 -10.91
N ILE A 98 31.71 -2.41 -11.46
CA ILE A 98 32.22 -3.56 -12.24
C ILE A 98 32.87 -3.10 -13.55
N ASP A 99 32.26 -2.17 -14.27
CA ASP A 99 32.85 -1.63 -15.50
C ASP A 99 34.15 -0.88 -15.21
N SER A 100 34.23 -0.18 -14.07
CA SER A 100 35.46 0.48 -13.60
C SER A 100 36.55 -0.52 -13.24
N LEU A 101 36.23 -1.62 -12.56
CA LEU A 101 37.19 -2.68 -12.23
C LEU A 101 37.64 -3.44 -13.49
N ARG A 102 36.74 -3.66 -14.45
CA ARG A 102 37.07 -4.28 -15.74
C ARG A 102 37.98 -3.38 -16.58
N ASN A 103 37.81 -2.08 -16.47
CA ASN A 103 38.57 -1.08 -17.24
C ASN A 103 39.74 -0.50 -16.44
N GLN A 104 40.08 -1.07 -15.29
CA GLN A 104 41.27 -0.74 -14.53
C GLN A 104 42.46 -1.37 -15.27
N PRO A 105 43.40 -0.58 -15.80
CA PRO A 105 44.57 -1.12 -16.46
C PRO A 105 45.36 -1.96 -15.45
N LEU A 106 45.86 -3.13 -15.86
CA LEU A 106 46.87 -3.90 -15.12
C LEU A 106 48.22 -3.15 -15.13
N GLU A 107 48.23 -1.90 -14.70
CA GLU A 107 49.40 -1.00 -14.67
C GLU A 107 49.84 -0.69 -13.24
N ASP A 108 49.37 -1.45 -12.25
CA ASP A 108 50.20 -1.68 -11.06
C ASP A 108 51.38 -2.53 -11.53
N GLU A 109 52.36 -1.79 -12.03
CA GLU A 109 53.72 -2.18 -12.40
C GLU A 109 54.18 -3.30 -11.47
N ILE A 110 54.07 -4.55 -11.93
CA ILE A 110 54.84 -5.62 -11.35
C ILE A 110 56.28 -5.27 -11.74
N LEU A 111 56.95 -4.51 -10.88
CA LEU A 111 58.41 -4.41 -10.88
C LEU A 111 58.94 -5.80 -10.59
N ILE A 112 59.00 -6.65 -11.61
CA ILE A 112 59.86 -7.83 -11.61
C ILE A 112 61.27 -7.24 -11.67
N LYS A 113 61.82 -6.98 -10.48
CA LYS A 113 63.24 -6.78 -10.32
C LYS A 113 63.84 -8.15 -10.63
N ASP A 114 64.25 -8.34 -11.88
CA ASP A 114 65.13 -9.43 -12.25
C ASP A 114 66.42 -9.21 -11.48
N ASP A 115 66.46 -9.73 -10.26
CA ASP A 115 67.70 -9.98 -9.54
C ASP A 115 68.41 -11.10 -10.32
N GLU A 116 69.09 -10.71 -11.41
CA GLU A 116 70.15 -11.51 -12.02
C GLU A 116 71.29 -11.66 -10.99
N GLU A 117 71.11 -12.58 -10.03
CA GLU A 117 72.22 -13.27 -9.40
C GLU A 117 72.86 -14.20 -10.45
N SER A 118 73.72 -13.64 -11.31
CA SER A 118 74.75 -14.43 -11.97
C SER A 118 76.04 -14.30 -11.16
N PHE A 119 76.22 -15.25 -10.24
CA PHE A 119 77.54 -15.69 -9.81
C PHE A 119 78.35 -16.09 -11.06
N ASP A 120 79.54 -15.54 -11.24
CA ASP A 120 80.65 -16.28 -11.83
C ASP A 120 82.01 -15.66 -11.44
N LEU A 121 82.95 -16.57 -11.22
CA LEU A 121 84.31 -16.44 -10.70
C LEU A 121 85.28 -15.67 -11.61
#